data_AF-A0A5C7F8W5-F1
#
_entry.id   AF-A0A5C7F8W5-F1
#
_cell.length_a   1.000
_cell.length_b   1.000
_cell.length_c   1.000
_cell.angle_alpha   90.00
_cell.angle_beta   90.00
_cell.angle_gamma   90.00
#
_symmetry.space_group_name_H-M   'P 1'
#
loop_
_entity.id
_entity.type
_entity.pdbx_description
1 polymer ?
#
loop_
_entity_poly.entity_id
_entity_poly.type
_entity_poly.pdbx_seq_one_letter_code
_entity_poly.pdbx_strand_id
1 'polypeptide(L)'
;MNGQQLADIINYISDPKIKTDTNTALLLERLHLLKKENRTFSDVFTEENGEKQQYIQLVQEGGGTLGISLVGFCFVLEYIGIRFTKLAGTSAGAVNTLLMAALGKNKKEAVTPELFRIIRNMDLFSFVDGNPLAKRIIKSIISKDGWFKTVLLVYALLLCLLTLIFPVVSAFAVIGKTVYLILLSVFLLLTGMIVFLLLKFKKARFGINPGNVFLRFLEKILASKHITNKLELDRIAKFYIDENGLVEGNTNYHFQLSAAGKQENDRIMQQMNEQYHKNIYYENTLKGLEADYTFITVDIASERKIELPAHAGLYWKNASLNVNPSVFVRASMAIPLFFEPVMVNIDRTDKNIIKNWGNIFVSRDDIPDKGIFIDGGSISNFPISIFHNSSMIIPRLPVFGVRMKETKTNTKPEIKSFWDYAGKILNTMKSNFDKDFLSKNNFYEKYSIADIPTFETKANWLDFNMDEETKKALFLKGVESALDFLEKFDWLEYKKGRAKVYFESNFS
;
A
#
# COMPACT_ATOMS: atom_id res chain seq x y z
N MET A 1 12.53 -5.42 -21.55
CA MET A 1 11.06 -5.67 -21.48
C MET A 1 10.65 -6.51 -22.69
N ASN A 2 9.67 -7.42 -22.58
CA ASN A 2 9.11 -8.09 -23.76
C ASN A 2 8.45 -7.04 -24.67
N GLY A 3 8.88 -6.97 -25.94
CA GLY A 3 8.48 -5.92 -26.88
C GLY A 3 6.97 -5.86 -27.13
N GLN A 4 6.27 -7.00 -27.12
CA GLN A 4 4.83 -7.03 -27.34
C GLN A 4 4.04 -6.50 -26.14
N GLN A 5 4.44 -6.86 -24.92
CA GLN A 5 3.76 -6.41 -23.71
C GLN A 5 3.99 -4.92 -23.42
N LEU A 6 5.15 -4.41 -23.83
CA LEU A 6 5.42 -2.98 -23.79
C LEU A 6 4.50 -2.20 -24.75
N ALA A 7 4.28 -2.73 -25.96
CA ALA A 7 3.40 -2.12 -26.93
C ALA A 7 1.96 -1.96 -26.39
N ASP A 8 1.46 -2.91 -25.61
CA ASP A 8 0.12 -2.82 -25.00
C ASP A 8 -0.05 -1.60 -24.09
N ILE A 9 0.95 -1.29 -23.25
CA ILE A 9 0.92 -0.10 -22.38
C ILE A 9 1.04 1.17 -23.20
N ILE A 10 1.96 1.20 -24.16
CA ILE A 10 2.15 2.38 -25.03
C ILE A 10 0.87 2.68 -25.82
N ASN A 11 0.22 1.64 -26.35
CA ASN A 11 -1.06 1.75 -27.03
C ASN A 11 -2.16 2.23 -26.08
N TYR A 12 -2.18 1.77 -24.83
CA TYR A 12 -3.13 2.25 -23.82
C TYR A 12 -2.96 3.74 -23.51
N ILE A 13 -1.71 4.20 -23.38
CA ILE A 13 -1.37 5.62 -23.18
C ILE A 13 -1.89 6.44 -24.37
N SER A 14 -1.59 6.01 -25.60
CA SER A 14 -1.93 6.75 -26.82
C SER A 14 -3.37 6.56 -27.32
N ASP A 15 -4.16 5.63 -26.75
CA ASP A 15 -5.50 5.29 -27.26
C ASP A 15 -6.44 6.51 -27.30
N PRO A 16 -6.80 7.02 -28.49
CA PRO A 16 -7.66 8.20 -28.61
C PRO A 16 -9.12 7.92 -28.24
N LYS A 17 -9.52 6.64 -28.11
CA LYS A 17 -10.89 6.25 -27.77
C LYS A 17 -11.20 6.44 -26.29
N ILE A 18 -10.18 6.43 -25.42
CA ILE A 18 -10.34 6.63 -23.99
C ILE A 18 -9.96 8.08 -23.68
N LYS A 19 -10.96 8.91 -23.39
CA LYS A 19 -10.78 10.34 -23.15
C LYS A 19 -9.86 10.59 -21.96
N THR A 20 -9.03 11.63 -22.08
CA THR A 20 -8.15 12.10 -21.01
C THR A 20 -7.80 13.56 -21.26
N ASP A 21 -7.67 14.35 -20.18
CA ASP A 21 -7.21 15.74 -20.24
C ASP A 21 -5.67 15.84 -20.31
N THR A 22 -4.97 14.71 -20.18
CA THR A 22 -3.51 14.65 -20.17
C THR A 22 -2.95 14.60 -21.59
N ASN A 23 -1.90 15.39 -21.87
CA ASN A 23 -1.19 15.36 -23.15
C ASN A 23 -0.32 14.09 -23.25
N THR A 24 -0.89 13.01 -23.78
CA THR A 24 -0.26 11.68 -23.87
C THR A 24 0.94 11.66 -24.81
N ALA A 25 0.93 12.47 -25.88
CA ALA A 25 2.06 12.60 -26.80
C ALA A 25 3.29 13.19 -26.09
N LEU A 26 3.09 14.25 -25.30
CA LEU A 26 4.16 14.86 -24.51
C LEU A 26 4.72 13.89 -23.45
N LEU A 27 3.86 13.10 -22.79
CA LEU A 27 4.32 12.10 -21.81
C LEU A 27 5.19 11.02 -22.46
N LEU A 28 4.82 10.54 -23.65
CA LEU A 28 5.61 9.56 -24.38
C LEU A 28 6.95 10.14 -24.83
N GLU A 29 6.96 11.39 -25.32
CA GLU A 29 8.20 12.10 -25.65
C GLU A 29 9.14 12.20 -24.45
N ARG A 30 8.64 12.69 -23.29
CA ARG A 30 9.40 12.77 -22.04
C ARG A 30 9.95 11.40 -21.61
N LEU A 31 9.13 10.35 -21.69
CA LEU A 31 9.53 8.99 -21.35
C LEU A 31 10.68 8.48 -22.23
N HIS A 32 10.63 8.74 -23.54
CA HIS A 32 11.70 8.36 -24.47
C HIS A 32 12.98 9.18 -24.24
N LEU A 33 12.84 10.49 -24.00
CA LEU A 33 13.97 11.37 -23.68
C LEU A 33 14.69 10.91 -22.41
N LEU A 34 13.94 10.68 -21.32
CA LEU A 34 14.49 10.24 -20.05
C LEU A 34 15.23 8.89 -20.17
N LYS A 35 14.70 7.95 -20.97
CA LYS A 35 15.41 6.69 -21.25
C LYS A 35 16.71 6.91 -22.00
N LYS A 36 16.73 7.84 -22.97
CA LYS A 36 17.91 8.15 -23.79
C LYS A 36 19.02 8.84 -22.99
N GLU A 37 18.67 9.64 -21.98
CA GLU A 37 19.65 10.31 -21.11
C GLU A 37 20.53 9.34 -20.30
N ASN A 38 20.06 8.11 -20.07
CA ASN A 38 20.80 7.06 -19.35
C ASN A 38 21.40 7.54 -18.02
N ARG A 39 20.61 8.30 -17.26
CA ARG A 39 21.01 8.90 -15.97
C ARG A 39 21.33 7.84 -14.92
N THR A 40 22.21 8.19 -13.98
CA THR A 40 22.51 7.33 -12.83
C THR A 40 21.57 7.65 -11.67
N PHE A 41 20.84 6.63 -11.23
CA PHE A 41 19.92 6.66 -10.10
C PHE A 41 20.44 5.85 -8.90
N SER A 42 21.42 4.98 -9.11
CA SER A 42 21.94 4.05 -8.09
C SER A 42 23.40 3.69 -8.37
N ASP A 43 24.16 3.41 -7.31
CA ASP A 43 25.52 2.87 -7.44
C ASP A 43 25.51 1.37 -7.79
N VAL A 44 24.40 0.68 -7.56
CA VAL A 44 24.27 -0.77 -7.78
C VAL A 44 23.51 -1.06 -9.07
N PHE A 45 24.15 -1.82 -9.94
CA PHE A 45 23.56 -2.18 -11.22
C PHE A 45 23.93 -3.60 -11.64
N THR A 46 23.20 -4.10 -12.64
CA THR A 46 23.59 -5.27 -13.43
C THR A 46 23.65 -4.84 -14.89
N GLU A 47 24.55 -5.43 -15.66
CA GLU A 47 24.65 -5.18 -17.10
C GLU A 47 24.38 -6.47 -17.85
N GLU A 48 23.42 -6.42 -18.78
CA GLU A 48 23.10 -7.56 -19.61
C GLU A 48 22.74 -7.09 -21.02
N ASN A 49 23.32 -7.74 -22.04
CA ASN A 49 23.10 -7.39 -23.45
C ASN A 49 23.37 -5.90 -23.76
N GLY A 50 24.31 -5.28 -23.04
CA GLY A 50 24.63 -3.85 -23.16
C GLY A 50 23.61 -2.88 -22.54
N GLU A 51 22.58 -3.38 -21.86
CA GLU A 51 21.65 -2.55 -21.10
C GLU A 51 21.99 -2.55 -19.60
N LYS A 52 22.17 -1.36 -19.03
CA LYS A 52 22.39 -1.15 -17.60
C LYS A 52 21.05 -1.15 -16.85
N GLN A 53 20.88 -2.06 -15.90
CA GLN A 53 19.74 -2.10 -14.99
C GLN A 53 20.15 -1.62 -13.61
N GLN A 54 19.49 -0.58 -13.10
CA GLN A 54 19.85 0.09 -11.85
C GLN A 54 18.88 -0.30 -10.73
N TYR A 55 19.38 -0.59 -9.54
CA TYR A 55 18.53 -1.11 -8.47
C TYR A 55 18.21 -0.05 -7.42
N ILE A 56 16.96 -0.02 -6.97
CA ILE A 56 16.46 0.86 -5.92
C ILE A 56 15.61 0.07 -4.92
N GLN A 57 15.22 0.69 -3.81
CA GLN A 57 14.24 0.15 -2.86
C GLN A 57 12.92 0.91 -3.01
N LEU A 58 11.80 0.20 -3.19
CA LEU A 58 10.50 0.81 -3.52
C LEU A 58 9.50 0.65 -2.37
N VAL A 59 8.85 1.75 -1.99
CA VAL A 59 7.78 1.80 -1.00
C VAL A 59 6.52 2.36 -1.64
N GLN A 60 5.40 1.66 -1.48
CA GLN A 60 4.11 2.00 -2.10
C GLN A 60 3.03 2.25 -1.04
N GLU A 61 2.44 3.44 -1.06
CA GLU A 61 1.34 3.79 -0.16
C GLU A 61 0.06 3.00 -0.46
N GLY A 62 -0.78 2.79 0.56
CA GLY A 62 -2.16 2.34 0.39
C GLY A 62 -3.10 3.41 -0.15
N GLY A 63 -4.06 3.03 -0.99
CA GLY A 63 -5.04 3.95 -1.57
C GLY A 63 -6.31 3.28 -2.10
N GLY A 64 -6.68 2.13 -1.53
CA GLY A 64 -7.87 1.37 -1.94
C GLY A 64 -7.89 1.06 -3.44
N THR A 65 -8.88 1.59 -4.15
CA THR A 65 -9.08 1.32 -5.60
C THR A 65 -8.13 2.12 -6.51
N LEU A 66 -7.31 3.03 -5.97
CA LEU A 66 -6.41 3.92 -6.72
C LEU A 66 -5.09 3.26 -7.17
N GLY A 67 -4.87 1.98 -6.84
CA GLY A 67 -3.60 1.28 -7.02
C GLY A 67 -3.06 1.24 -8.46
N ILE A 68 -3.90 1.46 -9.48
CA ILE A 68 -3.46 1.55 -10.88
C ILE A 68 -2.53 2.75 -11.15
N SER A 69 -2.64 3.83 -10.36
CA SER A 69 -1.74 4.97 -10.44
C SER A 69 -0.30 4.60 -10.05
N LEU A 70 -0.13 3.78 -9.01
CA LEU A 70 1.16 3.23 -8.60
C LEU A 70 1.77 2.34 -9.70
N VAL A 71 0.93 1.61 -10.45
CA VAL A 71 1.39 0.81 -11.61
C VAL A 71 1.94 1.71 -12.71
N GLY A 72 1.28 2.84 -13.00
CA GLY A 72 1.79 3.84 -13.95
C GLY A 72 3.14 4.41 -13.53
N PHE A 73 3.33 4.68 -12.23
CA PHE A 73 4.61 5.12 -11.69
C PHE A 73 5.71 4.06 -11.87
N CYS A 74 5.43 2.82 -11.46
CA CYS A 74 6.38 1.72 -11.57
C CYS A 74 6.74 1.40 -13.02
N PHE A 75 5.79 1.55 -13.95
CA PHE A 75 6.02 1.36 -15.37
C PHE A 75 7.15 2.28 -15.89
N VAL A 76 7.13 3.57 -15.53
CA VAL A 76 8.18 4.51 -15.95
C VAL A 76 9.54 4.09 -15.40
N LEU A 77 9.62 3.73 -14.11
CA LEU A 77 10.86 3.22 -13.51
C LEU A 77 11.42 2.03 -14.29
N GLU A 78 10.60 0.99 -14.52
CA GLU A 78 11.06 -0.19 -15.21
C GLU A 78 11.41 0.07 -16.68
N TYR A 79 10.68 0.97 -17.34
CA TYR A 79 10.88 1.36 -18.73
C TYR A 79 12.28 1.95 -18.96
N ILE A 80 12.75 2.79 -18.03
CA ILE A 80 14.07 3.42 -18.08
C ILE A 80 15.20 2.55 -17.47
N GLY A 81 14.91 1.31 -17.10
CA GLY A 81 15.92 0.36 -16.62
C GLY A 81 16.08 0.30 -15.09
N ILE A 82 15.17 0.87 -14.31
CA ILE A 82 15.19 0.72 -12.84
C ILE A 82 14.54 -0.61 -12.43
N ARG A 83 15.10 -1.27 -11.41
CA ARG A 83 14.63 -2.52 -10.80
C ARG A 83 14.62 -2.42 -9.28
N PHE A 84 13.94 -3.36 -8.62
CA PHE A 84 13.58 -3.24 -7.20
C PHE A 84 14.22 -4.33 -6.35
N THR A 85 15.22 -3.99 -5.54
CA THR A 85 15.83 -4.91 -4.57
C THR A 85 14.85 -5.19 -3.43
N LYS A 86 14.44 -4.15 -2.71
CA LYS A 86 13.42 -4.24 -1.67
C LYS A 86 12.10 -3.64 -2.14
N LEU A 87 11.01 -4.31 -1.82
CA LEU A 87 9.64 -3.86 -2.09
C LEU A 87 8.87 -3.75 -0.79
N ALA A 88 8.07 -2.71 -0.61
CA ALA A 88 7.19 -2.58 0.53
C ALA A 88 5.87 -1.95 0.13
N GLY A 89 4.78 -2.39 0.76
CA GLY A 89 3.51 -1.72 0.55
C GLY A 89 2.45 -2.02 1.60
N THR A 90 1.47 -1.12 1.64
CA THR A 90 0.28 -1.21 2.48
C THR A 90 -0.97 -1.24 1.60
N SER A 91 -1.97 -2.04 1.94
CA SER A 91 -3.27 -2.07 1.24
C SER A 91 -3.07 -2.25 -0.28
N ALA A 92 -3.56 -1.33 -1.11
CA ALA A 92 -3.36 -1.35 -2.57
C ALA A 92 -1.87 -1.48 -2.97
N GLY A 93 -0.96 -0.81 -2.26
CA GLY A 93 0.49 -0.94 -2.45
C GLY A 93 1.03 -2.32 -2.07
N ALA A 94 0.38 -3.04 -1.14
CA ALA A 94 0.72 -4.42 -0.80
C ALA A 94 0.34 -5.39 -1.93
N VAL A 95 -0.79 -5.15 -2.62
CA VAL A 95 -1.19 -5.92 -3.82
C VAL A 95 -0.14 -5.77 -4.90
N ASN A 96 0.25 -4.53 -5.23
CA ASN A 96 1.30 -4.28 -6.21
C ASN A 96 2.62 -4.92 -5.78
N THR A 97 3.03 -4.75 -4.52
CA THR A 97 4.26 -5.35 -3.98
C THR A 97 4.28 -6.87 -4.12
N LEU A 98 3.17 -7.56 -3.79
CA LEU A 98 3.08 -9.02 -3.91
C LEU A 98 3.18 -9.46 -5.37
N LEU A 99 2.43 -8.81 -6.26
CA LEU A 99 2.44 -9.14 -7.68
C LEU A 99 3.83 -8.85 -8.27
N MET A 100 4.48 -7.74 -7.92
CA MET A 100 5.83 -7.45 -8.37
C MET A 100 6.85 -8.47 -7.87
N ALA A 101 6.72 -8.92 -6.62
CA ALA A 101 7.56 -9.97 -6.05
C ALA A 101 7.31 -11.35 -6.71
N ALA A 102 6.08 -11.64 -7.12
CA ALA A 102 5.68 -12.95 -7.64
C ALA A 102 5.81 -13.11 -9.16
N LEU A 103 5.60 -12.04 -9.93
CA LEU A 103 5.58 -12.09 -11.40
C LEU A 103 6.98 -12.10 -12.00
N GLY A 104 7.97 -11.51 -11.32
CA GLY A 104 9.33 -11.36 -11.82
C GLY A 104 10.25 -12.47 -11.35
N LYS A 105 11.07 -13.01 -12.26
CA LYS A 105 12.16 -13.92 -11.87
C LYS A 105 13.34 -13.11 -11.33
N ASN A 106 13.64 -13.28 -10.04
CA ASN A 106 14.82 -12.71 -9.38
C ASN A 106 14.99 -11.20 -9.60
N LYS A 107 13.88 -10.45 -9.70
CA LYS A 107 13.82 -8.97 -9.79
C LYS A 107 14.53 -8.33 -11.00
N LYS A 108 14.91 -9.12 -12.00
CA LYS A 108 15.62 -8.69 -13.22
C LYS A 108 14.68 -8.30 -14.35
N GLU A 109 13.62 -9.07 -14.52
CA GLU A 109 12.62 -8.84 -15.54
C GLU A 109 11.68 -7.71 -15.11
N ALA A 110 11.29 -6.88 -16.09
CA ALA A 110 10.25 -5.90 -15.86
C ALA A 110 8.89 -6.60 -15.77
N VAL A 111 8.17 -6.35 -14.69
CA VAL A 111 6.90 -7.02 -14.37
C VAL A 111 5.68 -6.13 -14.58
N THR A 112 5.89 -4.82 -14.73
CA THR A 112 4.82 -3.82 -14.89
C THR A 112 3.87 -4.09 -16.05
N PRO A 113 4.25 -4.70 -17.20
CA PRO A 113 3.28 -5.03 -18.24
C PRO A 113 2.24 -6.08 -17.80
N GLU A 114 2.69 -7.14 -17.14
CA GLU A 114 1.77 -8.16 -16.62
C GLU A 114 0.97 -7.63 -15.42
N LEU A 115 1.61 -6.87 -14.52
CA LEU A 115 0.95 -6.18 -13.43
C LEU A 115 -0.16 -5.24 -13.93
N PHE A 116 0.13 -4.41 -14.93
CA PHE A 116 -0.84 -3.51 -15.54
C PHE A 116 -2.06 -4.24 -16.06
N ARG A 117 -1.86 -5.35 -16.78
CA ARG A 117 -2.97 -6.17 -17.27
C ARG A 117 -3.83 -6.73 -16.14
N ILE A 118 -3.21 -7.21 -15.06
CA ILE A 118 -3.92 -7.75 -13.90
C ILE A 118 -4.70 -6.65 -13.19
N ILE A 119 -4.07 -5.53 -12.87
CA ILE A 119 -4.69 -4.44 -12.10
C ILE A 119 -5.78 -3.73 -12.92
N ARG A 120 -5.56 -3.46 -14.22
CA ARG A 120 -6.55 -2.81 -15.09
C ARG A 120 -7.84 -3.63 -15.20
N ASN A 121 -7.70 -4.94 -15.40
CA ASN A 121 -8.83 -5.86 -15.59
C ASN A 121 -9.43 -6.36 -14.27
N MET A 122 -8.90 -5.90 -13.13
CA MET A 122 -9.42 -6.24 -11.83
C MET A 122 -10.79 -5.59 -11.62
N ASP A 123 -11.84 -6.40 -11.60
CA ASP A 123 -13.17 -5.96 -11.18
C ASP A 123 -13.25 -6.02 -9.64
N LEU A 124 -12.99 -4.88 -9.00
CA LEU A 124 -13.03 -4.77 -7.54
C LEU A 124 -14.43 -5.03 -6.98
N PHE A 125 -15.50 -4.69 -7.71
CA PHE A 125 -16.86 -4.95 -7.27
C PHE A 125 -17.18 -6.45 -7.26
N SER A 126 -16.62 -7.23 -8.19
CA SER A 126 -16.75 -8.69 -8.18
C SER A 126 -16.21 -9.36 -6.90
N PHE A 127 -15.31 -8.68 -6.19
CA PHE A 127 -14.72 -9.17 -4.94
C PHE A 127 -15.57 -8.90 -3.70
N VAL A 128 -16.69 -8.19 -3.85
CA VAL A 128 -17.69 -8.09 -2.80
C VAL A 128 -18.42 -9.43 -2.69
N ASP A 129 -17.93 -10.27 -1.78
CA ASP A 129 -18.62 -11.47 -1.36
C ASP A 129 -19.47 -11.19 -0.12
N GLY A 130 -20.52 -12.00 0.08
CA GLY A 130 -21.50 -11.77 1.13
C GLY A 130 -22.94 -11.86 0.66
N ASN A 131 -23.84 -11.79 1.63
CA ASN A 131 -25.28 -11.93 1.42
C ASN A 131 -25.85 -10.79 0.54
N PRO A 132 -26.93 -10.99 -0.24
CA PRO A 132 -27.54 -9.95 -1.07
C PRO A 132 -27.78 -8.61 -0.37
N LEU A 133 -28.12 -8.63 0.91
CA LEU A 133 -28.32 -7.41 1.70
C LEU A 133 -27.00 -6.67 2.00
N ALA A 134 -25.92 -7.40 2.30
CA ALA A 134 -24.58 -6.84 2.46
C ALA A 134 -24.09 -6.19 1.16
N LYS A 135 -24.30 -6.87 0.03
CA LYS A 135 -24.03 -6.32 -1.32
C LYS A 135 -24.84 -5.04 -1.58
N ARG A 136 -26.10 -4.98 -1.16
CA ARG A 136 -26.95 -3.79 -1.33
C ARG A 136 -26.47 -2.61 -0.46
N ILE A 137 -26.08 -2.87 0.79
CA ILE A 137 -25.52 -1.85 1.70
C ILE A 137 -24.21 -1.30 1.12
N ILE A 138 -23.28 -2.20 0.75
CA ILE A 138 -22.01 -1.82 0.12
C ILE A 138 -22.25 -1.01 -1.15
N LYS A 139 -23.14 -1.50 -2.03
CA LYS A 139 -23.51 -0.79 -3.25
C LYS A 139 -24.02 0.61 -2.94
N SER A 140 -24.90 0.78 -1.95
CA SER A 140 -25.44 2.10 -1.60
C SER A 140 -24.39 3.06 -1.00
N ILE A 141 -23.45 2.54 -0.21
CA ILE A 141 -22.34 3.33 0.34
C ILE A 141 -21.39 3.80 -0.77
N ILE A 142 -21.08 2.90 -1.72
CA ILE A 142 -20.14 3.16 -2.83
C ILE A 142 -20.79 4.02 -3.92
N SER A 143 -21.99 3.67 -4.38
CA SER A 143 -22.70 4.32 -5.50
C SER A 143 -23.22 5.72 -5.15
N LYS A 144 -23.24 6.07 -3.85
CA LYS A 144 -23.88 7.29 -3.32
C LYS A 144 -25.33 7.46 -3.76
N ASP A 145 -26.03 6.36 -4.07
CA ASP A 145 -27.46 6.37 -4.49
C ASP A 145 -28.42 6.90 -3.41
N GLY A 146 -27.92 7.12 -2.19
CA GLY A 146 -28.65 7.73 -1.09
C GLY A 146 -29.60 6.77 -0.37
N TRP A 147 -29.76 5.53 -0.82
CA TRP A 147 -30.72 4.57 -0.24
C TRP A 147 -30.51 4.41 1.27
N PHE A 148 -29.27 4.23 1.72
CA PHE A 148 -28.95 4.07 3.15
C PHE A 148 -29.31 5.33 3.98
N LYS A 149 -29.05 6.53 3.43
CA LYS A 149 -29.41 7.80 4.08
C LYS A 149 -30.93 7.97 4.17
N THR A 150 -31.65 7.59 3.12
CA THR A 150 -33.12 7.64 3.09
C THR A 150 -33.71 6.71 4.14
N VAL A 151 -33.19 5.48 4.29
CA VAL A 151 -33.65 4.53 5.32
C VAL A 151 -33.47 5.11 6.73
N LEU A 152 -32.33 5.71 7.02
CA LEU A 152 -32.06 6.37 8.32
C LEU A 152 -32.99 7.56 8.56
N LEU A 153 -33.23 8.38 7.55
CA LEU A 153 -34.12 9.54 7.65
C LEU A 153 -35.57 9.11 7.90
N VAL A 154 -36.05 8.10 7.17
CA VAL A 154 -37.39 7.51 7.38
C VAL A 154 -37.51 6.95 8.80
N TYR A 155 -36.48 6.24 9.30
CA TYR A 155 -36.46 5.74 10.67
C TYR A 155 -36.56 6.88 11.70
N ALA A 156 -35.75 7.94 11.55
CA ALA A 156 -35.75 9.08 12.44
C ALA A 156 -37.09 9.84 12.41
N LEU A 157 -37.67 10.00 11.22
CA LEU A 157 -38.98 10.65 11.05
C LEU A 157 -40.10 9.83 11.68
N LEU A 158 -40.09 8.50 11.51
CA LEU A 158 -41.04 7.59 12.19
C LEU A 158 -40.90 7.68 13.71
N LEU A 159 -39.68 7.67 14.23
CA LEU A 159 -39.41 7.82 15.67
C LEU A 159 -39.95 9.16 16.20
N CYS A 160 -39.70 10.26 15.49
CA CYS A 160 -40.19 11.60 15.84
C CYS A 160 -41.74 11.66 15.84
N LEU A 161 -42.37 11.17 14.78
CA LEU A 161 -43.84 11.09 14.68
C LEU A 161 -44.42 10.32 15.87
N LEU A 162 -43.87 9.14 16.16
CA LEU A 162 -44.36 8.27 17.22
C LEU A 162 -44.18 8.83 18.63
N THR A 163 -43.15 9.65 18.85
CA THR A 163 -42.81 10.18 20.18
C THR A 163 -43.38 11.57 20.45
N LEU A 164 -43.54 12.41 19.43
CA LEU A 164 -43.94 13.81 19.60
C LEU A 164 -45.38 14.09 19.14
N ILE A 165 -45.80 13.52 18.00
CA ILE A 165 -47.04 13.93 17.32
C ILE A 165 -48.20 13.00 17.68
N PHE A 166 -48.00 11.69 17.57
CA PHE A 166 -49.08 10.73 17.77
C PHE A 166 -49.58 10.59 19.22
N PRO A 167 -48.78 10.78 20.27
CA PRO A 167 -49.30 10.83 21.64
C PRO A 167 -50.35 11.93 21.82
N VAL A 168 -50.17 13.08 21.15
CA VAL A 168 -51.13 14.20 21.20
C VAL A 168 -52.37 13.89 20.36
N VAL A 169 -52.19 13.43 19.11
CA VAL A 169 -53.32 13.16 18.19
C VAL A 169 -54.18 11.98 18.64
N SER A 170 -53.57 10.94 19.23
CA SER A 170 -54.29 9.76 19.73
C SER A 170 -55.13 10.04 20.98
N ALA A 171 -54.89 11.15 21.68
CA ALA A 171 -55.69 11.58 22.83
C ALA A 171 -57.08 12.13 22.44
N PHE A 172 -57.26 12.60 21.20
CA PHE A 172 -58.49 13.31 20.79
C PHE A 172 -59.34 12.60 19.73
N ALA A 173 -58.86 11.51 19.10
CA ALA A 173 -59.63 10.81 18.05
C ALA A 173 -59.33 9.31 17.97
N VAL A 174 -60.38 8.49 17.82
CA VAL A 174 -60.27 7.03 17.59
C VAL A 174 -59.43 6.71 16.35
N ILE A 175 -59.56 7.53 15.28
CA ILE A 175 -58.76 7.43 14.06
C ILE A 175 -57.26 7.61 14.38
N GLY A 176 -56.91 8.51 15.30
CA GLY A 176 -55.54 8.75 15.73
C GLY A 176 -54.89 7.52 16.38
N LYS A 177 -55.65 6.73 17.15
CA LYS A 177 -55.18 5.50 17.78
C LYS A 177 -54.87 4.41 16.75
N THR A 178 -55.71 4.23 15.73
CA THR A 178 -55.48 3.24 14.67
C THR A 178 -54.24 3.57 13.85
N VAL A 179 -54.09 4.85 13.44
CA VAL A 179 -52.92 5.30 12.67
C VAL A 179 -51.63 5.15 13.50
N TYR A 180 -51.68 5.47 14.79
CA TYR A 180 -50.55 5.26 15.70
C TYR A 180 -50.10 3.81 15.76
N LEU A 181 -51.02 2.85 15.91
CA LEU A 181 -50.69 1.42 15.96
C LEU A 181 -50.07 0.91 14.64
N ILE A 182 -50.53 1.40 13.49
CA ILE A 182 -49.95 1.07 12.19
C ILE A 182 -48.51 1.57 12.10
N LEU A 183 -48.27 2.85 12.41
CA LEU A 183 -46.93 3.43 12.36
C LEU A 183 -45.98 2.80 13.39
N LEU A 184 -46.51 2.47 14.58
CA LEU A 184 -45.75 1.74 15.61
C LEU A 184 -45.35 0.36 15.10
N SER A 185 -46.24 -0.35 14.42
CA SER A 185 -45.94 -1.66 13.82
C SER A 185 -44.85 -1.54 12.74
N VAL A 186 -44.93 -0.54 11.86
CA VAL A 186 -43.90 -0.27 10.84
C VAL A 186 -42.56 0.07 11.51
N PHE A 187 -42.56 0.90 12.56
CA PHE A 187 -41.36 1.26 13.30
C PHE A 187 -40.74 0.06 14.01
N LEU A 188 -41.54 -0.80 14.65
CA LEU A 188 -41.07 -2.02 15.32
C LEU A 188 -40.48 -3.01 14.31
N LEU A 189 -41.10 -3.17 13.14
CA LEU A 189 -40.54 -3.98 12.05
C LEU A 189 -39.20 -3.43 11.56
N LEU A 190 -39.12 -2.11 11.34
CA LEU A 190 -37.89 -1.44 10.91
C LEU A 190 -36.79 -1.55 11.97
N THR A 191 -37.14 -1.38 13.25
CA THR A 191 -36.24 -1.56 14.39
C THR A 191 -35.75 -3.01 14.48
N GLY A 192 -36.66 -3.98 14.37
CA GLY A 192 -36.33 -5.40 14.35
C GLY A 192 -35.38 -5.74 13.20
N MET A 193 -35.58 -5.15 12.02
CA MET A 193 -34.66 -5.29 10.88
C MET A 193 -33.28 -4.69 11.17
N ILE A 194 -33.21 -3.50 11.77
CA ILE A 194 -31.93 -2.87 12.17
C ILE A 194 -31.21 -3.71 13.23
N VAL A 195 -31.91 -4.17 14.27
CA VAL A 195 -31.34 -5.06 15.30
C VAL A 195 -30.86 -6.36 14.69
N PHE A 196 -31.64 -6.98 13.80
CA PHE A 196 -31.24 -8.16 13.05
C PHE A 196 -29.97 -7.92 12.22
N LEU A 197 -29.88 -6.77 11.55
CA LEU A 197 -28.69 -6.35 10.80
C LEU A 197 -27.47 -6.18 11.71
N LEU A 198 -27.62 -5.54 12.87
CA LEU A 198 -26.54 -5.37 13.85
C LEU A 198 -26.06 -6.71 14.42
N LEU A 199 -26.99 -7.62 14.75
CA LEU A 199 -26.66 -8.97 15.21
C LEU A 199 -25.94 -9.77 14.11
N LYS A 200 -26.35 -9.63 12.86
CA LYS A 200 -25.68 -10.25 11.71
C LYS A 200 -24.29 -9.66 11.48
N PHE A 201 -24.13 -8.36 11.60
CA PHE A 201 -22.83 -7.67 11.49
C PHE A 201 -21.86 -8.10 12.59
N LYS A 202 -22.36 -8.25 13.83
CA LYS A 202 -21.60 -8.84 14.94
C LYS A 202 -21.17 -10.29 14.64
N LYS A 203 -22.07 -11.12 14.10
CA LYS A 203 -21.75 -12.50 13.68
C LYS A 203 -20.71 -12.52 12.54
N ALA A 204 -20.75 -11.53 11.64
CA ALA A 204 -19.77 -11.31 10.58
C ALA A 204 -18.52 -10.55 11.06
N ARG A 205 -18.21 -10.58 12.37
CA ARG A 205 -16.98 -10.00 12.94
C ARG A 205 -16.77 -8.53 12.57
N PHE A 206 -17.86 -7.77 12.43
CA PHE A 206 -17.84 -6.35 12.09
C PHE A 206 -17.23 -6.03 10.71
N GLY A 207 -17.24 -6.98 9.78
CA GLY A 207 -16.98 -6.76 8.35
C GLY A 207 -18.22 -7.08 7.52
N ILE A 208 -18.50 -6.26 6.49
CA ILE A 208 -19.64 -6.52 5.59
C ILE A 208 -19.27 -7.55 4.51
N ASN A 209 -17.99 -7.61 4.12
CA ASN A 209 -17.43 -8.42 3.05
C ASN A 209 -16.40 -9.44 3.60
N PRO A 210 -16.67 -10.76 3.61
CA PRO A 210 -15.69 -11.78 4.00
C PRO A 210 -14.33 -11.70 3.27
N GLY A 211 -14.30 -11.29 2.01
CA GLY A 211 -13.09 -11.12 1.19
C GLY A 211 -12.40 -12.43 0.76
N ASN A 212 -13.14 -13.53 0.73
CA ASN A 212 -12.69 -14.84 0.24
C ASN A 212 -12.50 -14.89 -1.28
N VAL A 213 -13.32 -14.16 -2.04
CA VAL A 213 -13.19 -14.05 -3.51
C VAL A 213 -11.89 -13.33 -3.85
N PHE A 214 -11.59 -12.23 -3.14
CA PHE A 214 -10.32 -11.52 -3.29
C PHE A 214 -9.11 -12.41 -2.96
N LEU A 215 -9.17 -13.14 -1.85
CA LEU A 215 -8.13 -14.09 -1.47
C LEU A 215 -7.89 -15.14 -2.58
N ARG A 216 -8.96 -15.82 -3.03
CA ARG A 216 -8.86 -16.82 -4.10
C ARG A 216 -8.36 -16.26 -5.43
N PHE A 217 -8.68 -15.00 -5.73
CA PHE A 217 -8.16 -14.33 -6.90
C PHE A 217 -6.63 -14.21 -6.84
N LEU A 218 -6.08 -13.78 -5.70
CA LEU A 218 -4.63 -13.72 -5.49
C LEU A 218 -4.00 -15.12 -5.51
N GLU A 219 -4.61 -16.11 -4.84
CA GLU A 219 -4.14 -17.49 -4.85
C GLU A 219 -4.03 -18.06 -6.27
N LYS A 220 -5.01 -17.79 -7.15
CA LYS A 220 -4.98 -18.22 -8.55
C LYS A 220 -3.83 -17.60 -9.33
N ILE A 221 -3.55 -16.31 -9.12
CA ILE A 221 -2.43 -15.64 -9.78
C ILE A 221 -1.11 -16.25 -9.30
N LEU A 222 -0.93 -16.41 -7.99
CA LEU A 222 0.28 -17.02 -7.42
C LEU A 222 0.46 -18.48 -7.89
N ALA A 223 -0.61 -19.27 -7.91
CA ALA A 223 -0.57 -20.65 -8.40
C ALA A 223 -0.17 -20.73 -9.88
N SER A 224 -0.57 -19.76 -10.71
CA SER A 224 -0.14 -19.67 -12.11
C SER A 224 1.36 -19.45 -12.29
N LYS A 225 2.04 -19.00 -11.23
CA LYS A 225 3.50 -18.84 -11.14
C LYS A 225 4.14 -19.92 -10.26
N HIS A 226 3.42 -21.00 -9.95
CA HIS A 226 3.86 -22.09 -9.07
C HIS A 226 4.20 -21.64 -7.65
N ILE A 227 3.49 -20.63 -7.14
CA ILE A 227 3.64 -20.12 -5.77
C ILE A 227 2.37 -20.47 -4.99
N THR A 228 2.51 -21.38 -4.04
CA THR A 228 1.46 -21.87 -3.16
C THR A 228 1.74 -21.55 -1.69
N ASN A 229 3.01 -21.32 -1.34
CA ASN A 229 3.47 -21.02 0.01
C ASN A 229 4.54 -19.92 0.03
N LYS A 230 4.82 -19.39 1.22
CA LYS A 230 5.81 -18.34 1.46
C LYS A 230 7.21 -18.73 0.99
N LEU A 231 7.65 -19.97 1.22
CA LEU A 231 8.98 -20.43 0.84
C LEU A 231 9.20 -20.35 -0.68
N GLU A 232 8.19 -20.69 -1.47
CA GLU A 232 8.24 -20.58 -2.93
C GLU A 232 8.36 -19.13 -3.41
N LEU A 233 7.65 -18.19 -2.76
CA LEU A 233 7.83 -16.76 -3.04
C LEU A 233 9.22 -16.26 -2.59
N ASP A 234 9.70 -16.70 -1.42
CA ASP A 234 11.03 -16.34 -0.93
C ASP A 234 12.13 -16.76 -1.91
N ARG A 235 12.02 -17.95 -2.52
CA ARG A 235 13.01 -18.45 -3.49
C ARG A 235 13.16 -17.60 -4.75
N ILE A 236 12.15 -16.82 -5.12
CA ILE A 236 12.18 -15.96 -6.32
C ILE A 236 12.38 -14.47 -5.98
N ALA A 237 11.98 -14.06 -4.77
CA ALA A 237 11.90 -12.67 -4.38
C ALA A 237 12.87 -12.29 -3.26
N LYS A 238 13.50 -13.24 -2.56
CA LYS A 238 14.50 -12.98 -1.53
C LYS A 238 15.85 -13.58 -1.92
N PHE A 239 16.89 -12.78 -1.76
CA PHE A 239 18.26 -13.23 -1.93
C PHE A 239 19.25 -12.25 -1.31
N TYR A 240 20.42 -12.76 -0.95
CA TYR A 240 21.56 -11.98 -0.46
C TYR A 240 22.57 -11.77 -1.57
N ILE A 241 23.19 -10.58 -1.57
CA ILE A 241 24.29 -10.23 -2.46
C ILE A 241 25.56 -10.27 -1.63
N ASP A 242 26.52 -11.10 -2.05
CA ASP A 242 27.82 -11.19 -1.40
C ASP A 242 28.74 -10.02 -1.76
N GLU A 243 29.95 -10.00 -1.20
CA GLU A 243 30.93 -8.94 -1.44
C GLU A 243 31.44 -8.88 -2.89
N ASN A 244 31.37 -10.00 -3.61
CA ASN A 244 31.73 -10.12 -5.03
C ASN A 244 30.55 -9.79 -5.96
N GLY A 245 29.39 -9.45 -5.39
CA GLY A 245 28.18 -9.17 -6.16
C GLY A 245 27.46 -10.42 -6.65
N LEU A 246 27.83 -11.61 -6.18
CA LEU A 246 27.16 -12.86 -6.52
C LEU A 246 25.96 -13.10 -5.62
N VAL A 247 24.96 -13.78 -6.17
CA VAL A 247 23.77 -14.21 -5.43
C VAL A 247 23.94 -15.63 -4.93
N GLU A 248 23.74 -15.84 -3.62
CA GLU A 248 23.83 -17.17 -3.02
C GLU A 248 22.86 -18.15 -3.69
N GLY A 249 23.38 -19.30 -4.16
CA GLY A 249 22.59 -20.32 -4.85
C GLY A 249 22.18 -19.97 -6.29
N ASN A 250 22.65 -18.85 -6.87
CA ASN A 250 22.34 -18.47 -8.24
C ASN A 250 23.50 -17.75 -8.94
N THR A 251 24.29 -18.52 -9.69
CA THR A 251 25.55 -18.07 -10.32
C THR A 251 25.37 -17.16 -11.54
N ASN A 252 24.14 -16.97 -12.04
CA ASN A 252 23.88 -16.18 -13.25
C ASN A 252 23.59 -14.69 -12.96
N TYR A 253 23.72 -14.25 -11.71
CA TYR A 253 23.45 -12.88 -11.29
C TYR A 253 24.71 -12.28 -10.70
N HIS A 254 25.18 -11.22 -11.32
CA HIS A 254 26.38 -10.51 -10.89
C HIS A 254 26.09 -9.02 -10.81
N PHE A 255 25.91 -8.56 -9.57
CA PHE A 255 25.76 -7.15 -9.22
C PHE A 255 27.11 -6.45 -9.26
N GLN A 256 27.10 -5.21 -9.71
CA GLN A 256 28.29 -4.38 -9.85
C GLN A 256 28.09 -3.05 -9.13
N LEU A 257 29.19 -2.52 -8.60
CA LEU A 257 29.25 -1.16 -8.08
C LEU A 257 29.78 -0.21 -9.15
N SER A 258 29.17 0.97 -9.22
CA SER A 258 29.62 2.07 -10.06
C SER A 258 31.01 2.55 -9.62
N ALA A 259 31.99 2.48 -10.53
CA ALA A 259 33.33 3.03 -10.30
C ALA A 259 33.29 4.55 -10.07
N ALA A 260 32.45 5.26 -10.82
CA ALA A 260 32.18 6.68 -10.60
C ALA A 260 31.55 6.92 -9.22
N GLY A 261 30.58 6.08 -8.84
CA GLY A 261 29.95 6.12 -7.52
C GLY A 261 30.95 5.97 -6.38
N LYS A 262 31.94 5.08 -6.52
CA LYS A 262 33.02 4.93 -5.54
C LYS A 262 33.83 6.22 -5.38
N GLN A 263 34.29 6.81 -6.48
CA GLN A 263 35.07 8.06 -6.44
C GLN A 263 34.26 9.21 -5.82
N GLU A 264 32.96 9.30 -6.12
CA GLU A 264 32.06 10.28 -5.51
C GLU A 264 31.92 10.06 -4.00
N ASN A 265 31.76 8.81 -3.57
CA ASN A 265 31.59 8.47 -2.15
C ASN A 265 32.85 8.80 -1.36
N ASP A 266 34.03 8.54 -1.91
CA ASP A 266 35.32 8.90 -1.30
C ASP A 266 35.43 10.42 -1.12
N ARG A 267 35.04 11.21 -2.13
CA ARG A 267 35.02 12.68 -2.06
C ARG A 267 34.04 13.21 -1.02
N ILE A 268 32.83 12.65 -0.95
CA ILE A 268 31.82 13.02 0.06
C ILE A 268 32.38 12.76 1.47
N MET A 269 32.99 11.59 1.69
CA MET A 269 33.56 11.25 2.99
C MET A 269 34.71 12.15 3.38
N GLN A 270 35.60 12.49 2.44
CA GLN A 270 36.66 13.46 2.70
C GLN A 270 36.09 14.80 3.15
N GLN A 271 35.11 15.35 2.41
CA GLN A 271 34.47 16.62 2.75
C GLN A 271 33.76 16.60 4.12
N MET A 272 33.04 15.53 4.44
CA MET A 272 32.35 15.40 5.73
C MET A 272 33.34 15.25 6.89
N ASN A 273 34.40 14.46 6.72
CA ASN A 273 35.45 14.32 7.72
C ASN A 273 36.17 15.64 8.00
N GLU A 274 36.50 16.40 6.96
CA GLU A 274 37.09 17.75 7.08
C GLU A 274 36.13 18.71 7.80
N GLN A 275 34.86 18.76 7.39
CA GLN A 275 33.87 19.68 7.94
C GLN A 275 33.56 19.43 9.43
N TYR A 276 33.46 18.17 9.86
CA TYR A 276 33.10 17.79 11.23
C TYR A 276 34.31 17.42 12.10
N HIS A 277 35.53 17.60 11.59
CA HIS A 277 36.78 17.22 12.25
C HIS A 277 36.80 15.77 12.75
N LYS A 278 36.39 14.85 11.87
CA LYS A 278 36.37 13.40 12.11
C LYS A 278 37.29 12.67 11.15
N ASN A 279 37.57 11.41 11.44
CA ASN A 279 38.32 10.51 10.55
C ASN A 279 37.59 9.17 10.45
N ILE A 280 36.33 9.22 10.00
CA ILE A 280 35.48 8.05 9.85
C ILE A 280 35.86 7.34 8.56
N TYR A 281 36.14 6.04 8.68
CA TYR A 281 36.31 5.15 7.54
C TYR A 281 34.94 4.69 7.02
N TYR A 282 34.77 4.71 5.69
CA TYR A 282 33.57 4.23 5.01
C TYR A 282 33.97 3.19 3.96
N GLU A 283 33.40 2.00 4.09
CA GLU A 283 33.64 0.91 3.15
C GLU A 283 32.56 0.90 2.07
N ASN A 284 32.95 1.05 0.81
CA ASN A 284 32.01 1.02 -0.32
C ASN A 284 31.94 -0.39 -0.94
N THR A 285 31.10 -1.25 -0.38
CA THR A 285 30.94 -2.66 -0.84
C THR A 285 29.47 -3.02 -1.08
N LEU A 286 29.26 -4.14 -1.78
CA LEU A 286 27.93 -4.75 -1.98
C LEU A 286 27.49 -5.57 -0.76
N LYS A 287 28.39 -5.77 0.20
CA LYS A 287 28.15 -6.61 1.38
C LYS A 287 26.94 -6.11 2.17
N GLY A 288 26.06 -7.04 2.51
CA GLY A 288 24.86 -6.76 3.30
C GLY A 288 23.70 -6.13 2.49
N LEU A 289 23.82 -6.06 1.16
CA LEU A 289 22.67 -5.80 0.31
C LEU A 289 21.84 -7.09 0.17
N GLU A 290 20.53 -6.94 0.27
CA GLU A 290 19.58 -8.03 0.14
C GLU A 290 18.37 -7.56 -0.65
N ALA A 291 17.72 -8.51 -1.30
CA ALA A 291 16.46 -8.32 -1.93
C ALA A 291 15.34 -8.87 -1.03
N ASP A 292 14.27 -8.10 -0.86
CA ASP A 292 13.17 -8.48 0.03
C ASP A 292 11.81 -7.90 -0.43
N TYR A 293 10.74 -8.31 0.25
CA TYR A 293 9.39 -7.79 0.15
C TYR A 293 8.74 -7.69 1.53
N THR A 294 7.94 -6.66 1.77
CA THR A 294 7.24 -6.45 3.05
C THR A 294 5.83 -5.90 2.85
N PHE A 295 4.89 -6.43 3.62
CA PHE A 295 3.49 -6.01 3.68
C PHE A 295 3.17 -5.54 5.09
N ILE A 296 2.40 -4.46 5.20
CA ILE A 296 2.01 -3.90 6.50
C ILE A 296 0.56 -4.24 6.81
N THR A 297 0.34 -4.74 8.02
CA THR A 297 -0.99 -4.93 8.60
C THR A 297 -0.97 -4.46 10.06
N VAL A 298 -2.14 -4.39 10.68
CA VAL A 298 -2.28 -4.09 12.11
C VAL A 298 -2.96 -5.27 12.76
N ASP A 299 -2.34 -5.80 13.82
CA ASP A 299 -3.01 -6.74 14.72
C ASP A 299 -3.66 -5.94 15.86
N ILE A 300 -4.98 -5.94 15.91
CA ILE A 300 -5.74 -5.25 16.96
C ILE A 300 -5.89 -6.09 18.23
N ALA A 301 -5.51 -7.38 18.23
CA ALA A 301 -5.46 -8.16 19.45
C ALA A 301 -4.23 -7.81 20.30
N SER A 302 -3.07 -7.61 19.66
CA SER A 302 -1.86 -7.13 20.32
C SER A 302 -1.68 -5.61 20.29
N GLU A 303 -2.53 -4.89 19.54
CA GLU A 303 -2.48 -3.44 19.34
C GLU A 303 -1.15 -2.97 18.72
N ARG A 304 -0.72 -3.65 17.65
CA ARG A 304 0.59 -3.42 17.02
C ARG A 304 0.54 -3.39 15.50
N LYS A 305 1.45 -2.60 14.92
CA LYS A 305 1.85 -2.70 13.51
C LYS A 305 2.63 -3.98 13.31
N ILE A 306 2.29 -4.76 12.29
CA ILE A 306 2.91 -6.05 11.97
C ILE A 306 3.48 -6.00 10.55
N GLU A 307 4.71 -6.49 10.40
CA GLU A 307 5.45 -6.53 9.13
C GLU A 307 5.49 -7.97 8.63
N LEU A 308 4.72 -8.27 7.60
CA LEU A 308 4.63 -9.60 7.01
C LEU A 308 5.54 -9.68 5.76
N PRO A 309 6.27 -10.77 5.55
CA PRO A 309 6.22 -12.02 6.31
C PRO A 309 7.22 -12.10 7.48
N ALA A 310 8.02 -11.07 7.75
CA ALA A 310 9.06 -11.10 8.80
C ALA A 310 8.49 -11.53 10.17
N HIS A 311 7.31 -11.04 10.52
CA HIS A 311 6.61 -11.34 11.77
C HIS A 311 5.62 -12.50 11.66
N ALA A 312 5.59 -13.25 10.55
CA ALA A 312 4.64 -14.36 10.38
C ALA A 312 4.88 -15.48 11.42
N GLY A 313 6.13 -15.67 11.88
CA GLY A 313 6.47 -16.64 12.92
C GLY A 313 5.84 -16.36 14.30
N LEU A 314 5.17 -15.22 14.48
CA LEU A 314 4.38 -14.90 15.68
C LEU A 314 3.00 -15.58 15.67
N TYR A 315 2.47 -15.94 14.49
CA TYR A 315 1.07 -16.35 14.34
C TYR A 315 0.90 -17.73 13.72
N TRP A 316 1.80 -18.13 12.82
CA TRP A 316 1.70 -19.40 12.09
C TRP A 316 2.84 -20.35 12.45
N LYS A 317 2.49 -21.58 12.77
CA LYS A 317 3.45 -22.69 12.86
C LYS A 317 4.02 -22.99 11.47
N ASN A 318 5.35 -23.07 11.37
CA ASN A 318 6.07 -23.25 10.09
C ASN A 318 5.59 -22.27 9.02
N ALA A 319 5.56 -20.97 9.34
CA ALA A 319 5.04 -19.92 8.47
C ALA A 319 5.57 -19.96 7.02
N SER A 320 6.79 -20.44 6.82
CA SER A 320 7.39 -20.60 5.49
C SER A 320 6.71 -21.67 4.62
N LEU A 321 6.23 -22.76 5.19
CA LEU A 321 5.66 -23.89 4.42
C LEU A 321 4.13 -23.86 4.37
N ASN A 322 3.48 -23.37 5.43
CA ASN A 322 2.04 -23.54 5.61
C ASN A 322 1.19 -22.35 5.15
N VAL A 323 1.81 -21.23 4.81
CA VAL A 323 1.08 -19.98 4.57
C VAL A 323 1.24 -19.55 3.12
N ASN A 324 0.11 -19.39 2.44
CA ASN A 324 0.07 -18.76 1.13
C ASN A 324 0.29 -17.24 1.27
N PRO A 325 1.20 -16.61 0.49
CA PRO A 325 1.46 -15.17 0.58
C PRO A 325 0.24 -14.27 0.38
N SER A 326 -0.77 -14.75 -0.35
CA SER A 326 -2.05 -14.04 -0.52
C SER A 326 -2.73 -13.70 0.81
N VAL A 327 -2.54 -14.52 1.86
CA VAL A 327 -3.09 -14.27 3.20
C VAL A 327 -2.50 -12.99 3.80
N PHE A 328 -1.20 -12.73 3.58
CA PHE A 328 -0.55 -11.52 4.10
C PHE A 328 -1.10 -10.25 3.44
N VAL A 329 -1.34 -10.30 2.13
CA VAL A 329 -1.96 -9.19 1.40
C VAL A 329 -3.44 -9.04 1.75
N ARG A 330 -4.17 -10.15 1.93
CA ARG A 330 -5.56 -10.12 2.40
C ARG A 330 -5.68 -9.48 3.79
N ALA A 331 -4.72 -9.72 4.68
CA ALA A 331 -4.61 -9.05 5.97
C ALA A 331 -4.32 -7.55 5.78
N SER A 332 -3.35 -7.20 4.94
CA SER A 332 -3.02 -5.80 4.60
C SER A 332 -4.16 -5.03 3.93
N MET A 333 -5.09 -5.71 3.26
CA MET A 333 -6.28 -5.16 2.57
C MET A 333 -7.58 -5.29 3.38
N ALA A 334 -7.52 -5.71 4.65
CA ALA A 334 -8.69 -5.91 5.50
C ALA A 334 -9.27 -4.58 6.01
N ILE A 335 -9.75 -3.72 5.12
CA ILE A 335 -10.25 -2.37 5.42
C ILE A 335 -11.36 -2.48 6.49
N PRO A 336 -11.22 -1.83 7.66
CA PRO A 336 -12.21 -1.91 8.73
C PRO A 336 -13.63 -1.59 8.26
N LEU A 337 -14.61 -2.30 8.84
CA LEU A 337 -16.04 -2.23 8.50
C LEU A 337 -16.40 -2.76 7.11
N PHE A 338 -15.54 -2.58 6.11
CA PHE A 338 -15.76 -3.10 4.76
C PHE A 338 -15.45 -4.59 4.69
N PHE A 339 -14.22 -4.99 5.01
CA PHE A 339 -13.80 -6.40 5.02
C PHE A 339 -13.90 -7.01 6.41
N GLU A 340 -14.17 -8.32 6.49
CA GLU A 340 -13.93 -9.09 7.71
C GLU A 340 -12.43 -9.05 8.06
N PRO A 341 -12.08 -8.90 9.35
CA PRO A 341 -10.68 -9.01 9.78
C PRO A 341 -10.17 -10.42 9.51
N VAL A 342 -8.88 -10.53 9.17
CA VAL A 342 -8.24 -11.84 9.01
C VAL A 342 -7.88 -12.37 10.39
N MET A 343 -8.50 -13.48 10.77
CA MET A 343 -8.33 -14.09 12.08
C MET A 343 -7.37 -15.28 11.98
N VAL A 344 -6.37 -15.33 12.86
CA VAL A 344 -5.40 -16.44 12.93
C VAL A 344 -5.33 -16.94 14.36
N ASN A 345 -5.64 -18.22 14.58
CA ASN A 345 -5.47 -18.83 15.90
C ASN A 345 -3.99 -19.04 16.18
N ILE A 346 -3.52 -18.63 17.36
CA ILE A 346 -2.13 -18.74 17.76
C ILE A 346 -1.98 -19.98 18.65
N ASP A 347 -1.08 -20.90 18.26
CA ASP A 347 -0.75 -22.06 19.08
C ASP A 347 0.22 -21.66 20.19
N ARG A 348 -0.35 -21.34 21.36
CA ARG A 348 0.40 -20.92 22.56
C ARG A 348 1.26 -22.03 23.16
N THR A 349 1.17 -23.27 22.67
CA THR A 349 2.04 -24.37 23.10
C THR A 349 3.29 -24.51 22.24
N ASP A 350 3.34 -23.84 21.08
CA ASP A 350 4.48 -23.92 20.18
C ASP A 350 5.65 -23.07 20.72
N LYS A 351 6.75 -23.76 21.03
CA LYS A 351 7.97 -23.14 21.58
C LYS A 351 8.58 -22.09 20.64
N ASN A 352 8.46 -22.26 19.33
CA ASN A 352 8.97 -21.28 18.37
C ASN A 352 8.13 -20.01 18.38
N ILE A 353 6.80 -20.13 18.50
CA ILE A 353 5.92 -18.97 18.63
C ILE A 353 6.23 -18.21 19.92
N ILE A 354 6.31 -18.90 21.06
CA ILE A 354 6.66 -18.28 22.35
C ILE A 354 8.01 -17.55 22.28
N LYS A 355 9.01 -18.19 21.66
CA LYS A 355 10.34 -17.60 21.47
C LYS A 355 10.29 -16.35 20.58
N ASN A 356 9.62 -16.44 19.43
CA ASN A 356 9.49 -15.31 18.51
C ASN A 356 8.75 -14.14 19.17
N TRP A 357 7.70 -14.43 19.95
CA TRP A 357 6.95 -13.44 20.70
C TRP A 357 7.84 -12.74 21.73
N GLY A 358 8.59 -13.50 22.53
CA GLY A 358 9.52 -12.95 23.52
C GLY A 358 10.73 -12.21 22.96
N ASN A 359 11.03 -12.35 21.65
CA ASN A 359 12.08 -11.59 20.98
C ASN A 359 11.59 -10.21 20.50
N ILE A 360 10.30 -10.09 20.20
CA ILE A 360 9.69 -8.87 19.67
C ILE A 360 8.98 -8.08 20.77
N PHE A 361 8.37 -8.79 21.72
CA PHE A 361 7.56 -8.21 22.79
C PHE A 361 8.16 -8.57 24.16
N VAL A 362 8.11 -7.61 25.08
CA VAL A 362 8.74 -7.72 26.41
C VAL A 362 8.07 -8.80 27.27
N SER A 363 6.76 -9.01 27.13
CA SER A 363 5.99 -9.98 27.91
C SER A 363 5.71 -11.25 27.14
N ARG A 364 6.06 -12.40 27.74
CA ARG A 364 5.83 -13.74 27.16
C ARG A 364 4.47 -14.33 27.53
N ASP A 365 3.81 -13.79 28.55
CA ASP A 365 2.53 -14.31 29.04
C ASP A 365 1.32 -13.65 28.33
N ASP A 366 1.53 -12.51 27.66
CA ASP A 366 0.49 -11.73 26.98
C ASP A 366 0.24 -12.17 25.52
N ILE A 367 0.54 -13.43 25.17
CA ILE A 367 0.25 -13.95 23.83
C ILE A 367 -1.27 -14.13 23.70
N PRO A 368 -1.96 -13.40 22.81
CA PRO A 368 -3.39 -13.57 22.60
C PRO A 368 -3.67 -14.95 21.98
N ASP A 369 -4.87 -15.50 22.21
CA ASP A 369 -5.25 -16.78 21.59
C ASP A 369 -5.43 -16.66 20.06
N LYS A 370 -5.62 -15.43 19.56
CA LYS A 370 -5.83 -15.13 18.14
C LYS A 370 -5.20 -13.79 17.75
N GLY A 371 -4.55 -13.75 16.60
CA GLY A 371 -4.26 -12.51 15.87
C GLY A 371 -5.49 -12.04 15.11
N ILE A 372 -5.75 -10.73 15.13
CA ILE A 372 -6.89 -10.09 14.50
C ILE A 372 -6.37 -8.99 13.57
N PHE A 373 -6.19 -9.33 12.30
CA PHE A 373 -5.56 -8.44 11.34
C PHE A 373 -6.56 -7.57 10.59
N ILE A 374 -6.26 -6.27 10.54
CA ILE A 374 -6.93 -5.26 9.72
C ILE A 374 -5.95 -4.56 8.77
N ASP A 375 -6.47 -3.74 7.85
CA ASP A 375 -5.68 -2.99 6.89
C ASP A 375 -4.57 -2.15 7.56
N GLY A 376 -3.36 -2.27 7.02
CA GLY A 376 -2.15 -1.62 7.56
C GLY A 376 -2.25 -0.10 7.58
N GLY A 377 -3.05 0.45 6.66
CA GLY A 377 -3.32 1.86 6.52
C GLY A 377 -3.99 2.44 7.75
N SER A 378 -4.53 1.64 8.67
CA SER A 378 -5.09 2.12 9.94
C SER A 378 -4.02 2.76 10.85
N ILE A 379 -2.74 2.41 10.68
CA ILE A 379 -1.61 2.95 11.47
C ILE A 379 -0.49 3.50 10.59
N SER A 380 -0.09 2.79 9.53
CA SER A 380 1.02 3.19 8.64
C SER A 380 0.63 2.92 7.20
N ASN A 381 0.13 3.96 6.55
CA ASN A 381 -0.32 3.89 5.15
C ASN A 381 0.88 3.93 4.19
N PHE A 382 1.99 4.55 4.61
CA PHE A 382 3.19 4.75 3.82
C PHE A 382 4.45 4.29 4.58
N PRO A 383 4.82 3.00 4.50
CA PRO A 383 5.77 2.39 5.42
C PRO A 383 7.24 2.60 5.02
N ILE A 384 7.62 3.83 4.69
CA ILE A 384 9.00 4.14 4.25
C ILE A 384 10.04 3.96 5.37
N SER A 385 9.59 4.05 6.63
CA SER A 385 10.42 3.87 7.81
C SER A 385 11.11 2.51 7.90
N ILE A 386 10.55 1.46 7.28
CA ILE A 386 11.13 0.11 7.34
C ILE A 386 12.44 -0.01 6.55
N PHE A 387 12.70 0.93 5.63
CA PHE A 387 13.95 1.01 4.87
C PHE A 387 14.94 2.03 5.45
N HIS A 388 14.60 2.64 6.59
CA HIS A 388 15.51 3.52 7.29
C HIS A 388 16.59 2.75 8.02
N ASN A 389 17.84 3.13 7.80
CA ASN A 389 19.00 2.67 8.56
C ASN A 389 19.78 3.90 9.03
N SER A 390 19.73 4.18 10.33
CA SER A 390 20.38 5.34 10.95
C SER A 390 21.90 5.27 10.87
N SER A 391 22.48 4.07 10.96
CA SER A 391 23.93 3.81 10.88
C SER A 391 24.51 4.00 9.47
N MET A 392 23.66 4.12 8.46
CA MET A 392 24.08 4.26 7.08
C MET A 392 24.51 5.71 6.77
N ILE A 393 25.80 5.91 6.48
CA ILE A 393 26.36 7.21 6.13
C ILE A 393 26.00 7.56 4.68
N ILE A 394 26.55 6.81 3.73
CA ILE A 394 26.29 6.97 2.30
C ILE A 394 25.55 5.72 1.80
N PRO A 395 24.35 5.85 1.23
CA PRO A 395 23.58 4.74 0.70
C PRO A 395 24.08 4.34 -0.71
N ARG A 396 24.06 3.04 -1.03
CA ARG A 396 24.41 2.53 -2.38
C ARG A 396 23.19 2.43 -3.30
N LEU A 397 22.00 2.36 -2.70
CA LEU A 397 20.70 2.29 -3.35
C LEU A 397 19.84 3.44 -2.80
N PRO A 398 19.09 4.18 -3.63
CA PRO A 398 18.08 5.09 -3.11
C PRO A 398 16.85 4.33 -2.63
N VAL A 399 16.10 4.97 -1.73
CA VAL A 399 14.73 4.58 -1.39
C VAL A 399 13.79 5.47 -2.19
N PHE A 400 12.96 4.90 -3.05
CA PHE A 400 11.89 5.62 -3.73
C PHE A 400 10.56 5.26 -3.09
N GLY A 401 9.86 6.27 -2.63
CA GLY A 401 8.56 6.14 -2.02
C GLY A 401 7.50 6.83 -2.87
N VAL A 402 6.37 6.16 -3.09
CA VAL A 402 5.26 6.67 -3.91
C VAL A 402 4.02 6.81 -3.06
N ARG A 403 3.54 8.05 -2.92
CA ARG A 403 2.34 8.42 -2.17
C ARG A 403 1.22 8.88 -3.09
N MET A 404 -0.03 8.64 -2.70
CA MET A 404 -1.22 9.11 -3.40
C MET A 404 -1.86 10.26 -2.60
N LYS A 405 -1.93 11.44 -3.20
CA LYS A 405 -2.61 12.60 -2.63
C LYS A 405 -4.07 12.62 -3.07
N GLU A 406 -4.96 12.20 -2.17
CA GLU A 406 -6.42 12.18 -2.41
C GLU A 406 -7.10 13.54 -2.22
N THR A 407 -6.43 14.50 -1.56
CA THR A 407 -6.97 15.85 -1.33
C THR A 407 -5.90 16.90 -1.54
N LYS A 408 -6.28 18.04 -2.13
CA LYS A 408 -5.43 19.24 -2.11
C LYS A 408 -5.18 19.67 -0.67
N THR A 409 -3.97 20.13 -0.38
CA THR A 409 -3.64 20.74 0.91
C THR A 409 -4.60 21.88 1.18
N ASN A 410 -5.40 21.77 2.24
CA ASN A 410 -6.30 22.84 2.63
C ASN A 410 -5.52 23.88 3.43
N THR A 411 -5.29 25.05 2.83
CA THR A 411 -4.57 26.17 3.46
C THR A 411 -5.39 26.91 4.51
N LYS A 412 -6.71 26.63 4.60
CA LYS A 412 -7.62 27.14 5.63
C LYS A 412 -8.50 26.01 6.16
N PRO A 413 -7.99 25.18 7.09
CA PRO A 413 -8.74 24.05 7.61
C PRO A 413 -9.94 24.55 8.43
N GLU A 414 -11.15 24.23 7.97
CA GLU A 414 -12.39 24.45 8.71
C GLU A 414 -12.91 23.11 9.23
N ILE A 415 -13.53 23.14 10.41
CA ILE A 415 -14.30 22.03 10.97
C ILE A 415 -15.78 22.37 10.81
N LYS A 416 -16.46 21.72 9.87
CA LYS A 416 -17.85 22.08 9.51
C LYS A 416 -18.92 21.34 10.31
N SER A 417 -18.56 20.22 10.93
CA SER A 417 -19.50 19.39 11.69
C SER A 417 -18.78 18.49 12.68
N PHE A 418 -19.54 17.88 13.61
CA PHE A 418 -19.03 16.85 14.51
C PHE A 418 -18.41 15.66 13.77
N TRP A 419 -19.01 15.23 12.64
CA TRP A 419 -18.48 14.12 11.84
C TRP A 419 -17.17 14.47 11.13
N ASP A 420 -17.04 15.73 10.70
CA ASP A 420 -15.78 16.25 10.15
C ASP A 420 -14.69 16.33 11.23
N TYR A 421 -15.05 16.75 12.45
CA TYR A 421 -14.16 16.74 13.61
C TYR A 421 -13.66 15.32 13.94
N ALA A 422 -14.58 14.35 14.09
CA ALA A 422 -14.24 12.96 14.36
C ALA A 422 -13.39 12.35 13.24
N GLY A 423 -13.74 12.63 11.97
CA GLY A 423 -12.96 12.21 10.81
C GLY A 423 -11.53 12.77 10.81
N LYS A 424 -11.36 14.05 11.16
CA LYS A 424 -10.02 14.67 11.30
C LYS A 424 -9.19 14.02 12.41
N ILE A 425 -9.78 13.69 13.56
CA ILE A 425 -9.08 12.97 14.64
C ILE A 425 -8.59 11.61 14.15
N LEU A 426 -9.48 10.81 13.55
CA LEU A 426 -9.15 9.49 13.03
C LEU A 426 -8.06 9.56 11.95
N ASN A 427 -8.15 10.51 11.02
CA ASN A 427 -7.13 10.74 10.00
C ASN A 427 -5.78 11.18 10.58
N THR A 428 -5.79 11.95 11.67
CA THR A 428 -4.56 12.31 12.40
C THR A 428 -3.93 11.07 12.99
N MET A 429 -4.68 10.23 13.72
CA MET A 429 -4.17 8.97 14.29
C MET A 429 -3.60 8.05 13.20
N LYS A 430 -4.34 7.90 12.09
CA LYS A 430 -3.95 7.10 10.93
C LYS A 430 -2.62 7.54 10.30
N SER A 431 -2.37 8.85 10.22
CA SER A 431 -1.19 9.40 9.54
C SER A 431 -0.05 9.77 10.49
N ASN A 432 -0.26 9.71 11.80
CA ASN A 432 0.70 10.20 12.78
C ASN A 432 2.01 9.43 12.76
N PHE A 433 1.96 8.10 12.63
CA PHE A 433 3.17 7.27 12.61
C PHE A 433 4.11 7.66 11.46
N ASP A 434 3.57 7.76 10.25
CA ASP A 434 4.35 8.09 9.06
C ASP A 434 4.84 9.55 9.12
N LYS A 435 3.99 10.49 9.57
CA LYS A 435 4.36 11.91 9.71
C LYS A 435 5.42 12.16 10.79
N ASP A 436 5.31 11.51 11.94
CA ASP A 436 6.31 11.61 13.01
C ASP A 436 7.68 11.14 12.51
N PHE A 437 7.72 9.99 11.83
CA PHE A 437 8.95 9.50 11.22
C PHE A 437 9.54 10.48 10.19
N LEU A 438 8.71 10.99 9.27
CA LEU A 438 9.15 11.92 8.22
C LEU A 438 9.56 13.28 8.77
N SER A 439 8.97 13.73 9.87
CA SER A 439 9.38 14.97 10.54
C SER A 439 10.79 14.87 11.12
N LYS A 440 11.14 13.70 11.67
CA LYS A 440 12.48 13.39 12.21
C LYS A 440 13.48 13.06 11.10
N ASN A 441 13.00 12.57 9.95
CA ASN A 441 13.81 12.15 8.82
C ASN A 441 13.39 12.89 7.54
N ASN A 442 13.39 14.23 7.57
CA ASN A 442 12.89 15.07 6.49
C ASN A 442 13.60 14.86 5.14
N PHE A 443 14.78 14.23 5.17
CA PHE A 443 15.54 13.80 4.01
C PHE A 443 14.67 13.04 3.01
N TYR A 444 13.80 12.15 3.49
CA TYR A 444 12.95 11.36 2.61
C TYR A 444 11.91 12.23 1.87
N GLU A 445 11.28 13.19 2.55
CA GLU A 445 10.35 14.15 1.92
C GLU A 445 11.05 14.99 0.83
N LYS A 446 12.33 15.31 1.03
CA LYS A 446 13.08 16.14 0.07
C LYS A 446 13.58 15.36 -1.15
N TYR A 447 14.04 14.12 -0.96
CA TYR A 447 14.83 13.41 -2.00
C TYR A 447 14.26 12.05 -2.43
N SER A 448 13.31 11.47 -1.68
CA SER A 448 12.90 10.07 -1.84
C SER A 448 11.44 9.89 -2.26
N ILE A 449 10.58 10.86 -1.94
CA ILE A 449 9.12 10.70 -2.06
C ILE A 449 8.60 11.41 -3.31
N ALA A 450 7.85 10.66 -4.12
CA ALA A 450 7.01 11.19 -5.18
C ALA A 450 5.55 11.15 -4.74
N ASP A 451 4.82 12.25 -4.98
CA ASP A 451 3.39 12.34 -4.72
C ASP A 451 2.61 12.30 -6.04
N ILE A 452 1.66 11.37 -6.14
CA ILE A 452 0.69 11.28 -7.24
C ILE A 452 -0.57 12.05 -6.84
N PRO A 453 -0.89 13.19 -7.48
CA PRO A 453 -2.08 13.98 -7.16
C PRO A 453 -3.36 13.35 -7.72
N THR A 454 -3.81 12.25 -7.11
CA THR A 454 -5.00 11.49 -7.53
C THR A 454 -6.30 12.29 -7.38
N PHE A 455 -6.34 13.34 -6.54
CA PHE A 455 -7.48 14.26 -6.47
C PHE A 455 -7.83 14.94 -7.81
N GLU A 456 -6.91 14.96 -8.78
CA GLU A 456 -7.14 15.55 -10.10
C GLU A 456 -7.96 14.65 -11.02
N THR A 457 -8.03 13.34 -10.74
CA THR A 457 -8.65 12.36 -11.65
C THR A 457 -10.12 12.08 -11.35
N LYS A 458 -10.76 12.88 -10.48
CA LYS A 458 -12.12 12.68 -9.91
C LYS A 458 -12.33 11.33 -9.19
N ALA A 459 -11.29 10.51 -9.11
CA ALA A 459 -11.36 9.17 -8.54
C ALA A 459 -11.54 9.22 -7.02
N ASN A 460 -12.22 8.21 -6.50
CA ASN A 460 -12.36 7.99 -5.06
C ASN A 460 -11.78 6.63 -4.71
N TRP A 461 -11.03 6.55 -3.59
CA TRP A 461 -10.38 5.31 -3.14
C TRP A 461 -11.36 4.19 -2.72
N LEU A 462 -12.63 4.53 -2.51
CA LEU A 462 -13.74 3.59 -2.29
C LEU A 462 -14.65 3.44 -3.52
N ASP A 463 -14.19 3.84 -4.71
CA ASP A 463 -14.92 3.58 -5.95
C ASP A 463 -14.52 2.23 -6.55
N PHE A 464 -15.35 1.22 -6.31
CA PHE A 464 -15.15 -0.16 -6.79
C PHE A 464 -15.67 -0.36 -8.22
N ASN A 465 -16.34 0.63 -8.81
CA ASN A 465 -16.92 0.54 -10.16
C ASN A 465 -16.40 1.68 -11.03
N MET A 466 -15.07 1.80 -11.07
CA MET A 466 -14.37 2.83 -11.81
C MET A 466 -14.41 2.55 -13.32
N ASP A 467 -14.80 3.56 -14.11
CA ASP A 467 -14.79 3.47 -15.57
C ASP A 467 -13.36 3.49 -16.15
N GLU A 468 -13.23 3.10 -17.42
CA GLU A 468 -11.93 3.02 -18.08
C GLU A 468 -11.27 4.40 -18.27
N GLU A 469 -12.06 5.49 -18.38
CA GLU A 469 -11.54 6.86 -18.48
C GLU A 469 -10.82 7.27 -17.18
N THR A 470 -11.45 7.01 -16.03
CA THR A 470 -10.90 7.30 -14.71
C THR A 470 -9.68 6.42 -14.40
N LYS A 471 -9.74 5.12 -14.76
CA LYS A 471 -8.56 4.23 -14.67
C LYS A 471 -7.39 4.73 -15.51
N LYS A 472 -7.66 5.18 -16.74
CA LYS A 472 -6.63 5.75 -17.63
C LYS A 472 -6.05 7.03 -17.04
N ALA A 473 -6.90 7.94 -16.54
CA ALA A 473 -6.47 9.17 -15.90
C ALA A 473 -5.55 8.89 -14.68
N LEU A 474 -5.91 7.93 -13.82
CA LEU A 474 -5.06 7.52 -12.69
C LEU A 474 -3.73 6.93 -13.13
N PHE A 475 -3.74 6.03 -14.10
CA PHE A 475 -2.52 5.44 -14.65
C PHE A 475 -1.59 6.52 -15.22
N LEU A 476 -2.13 7.41 -16.07
CA LEU A 476 -1.38 8.51 -16.67
C LEU A 476 -0.85 9.48 -15.62
N LYS A 477 -1.61 9.73 -14.55
CA LYS A 477 -1.14 10.58 -13.46
C LYS A 477 0.04 9.96 -12.71
N GLY A 478 0.06 8.64 -12.55
CA GLY A 478 1.23 7.91 -12.07
C GLY A 478 2.45 8.04 -12.99
N VAL A 479 2.25 7.93 -14.30
CA VAL A 479 3.29 8.12 -15.32
C VAL A 479 3.88 9.54 -15.25
N GLU A 480 3.01 10.56 -15.23
CA GLU A 480 3.41 11.96 -15.12
C GLU A 480 4.23 12.22 -13.84
N SER A 481 3.75 11.76 -12.69
CA SER A 481 4.46 11.94 -11.41
C SER A 481 5.80 11.21 -11.35
N ALA A 482 5.95 10.06 -12.02
CA ALA A 482 7.25 9.39 -12.13
C ALA A 482 8.23 10.18 -12.98
N LEU A 483 7.79 10.71 -14.13
CA LEU A 483 8.63 11.55 -14.98
C LEU A 483 9.07 12.80 -14.22
N ASP A 484 8.14 13.51 -13.58
CA ASP A 484 8.44 14.70 -12.77
C ASP A 484 9.44 14.42 -11.64
N PHE A 485 9.32 13.26 -10.99
CA PHE A 485 10.22 12.84 -9.91
C PHE A 485 11.63 12.53 -10.46
N LEU A 486 11.71 11.69 -11.50
CA LEU A 486 12.98 11.21 -12.05
C LEU A 486 13.76 12.31 -12.77
N GLU A 487 13.06 13.24 -13.43
CA GLU A 487 13.69 14.39 -14.07
C GLU A 487 14.41 15.28 -13.04
N LYS A 488 13.84 15.43 -11.84
CA LYS A 488 14.41 16.23 -10.74
C LYS A 488 15.39 15.46 -9.86
N PHE A 489 15.36 14.13 -9.89
CA PHE A 489 16.16 13.30 -8.99
C PHE A 489 17.65 13.40 -9.30
N ASP A 490 18.43 13.78 -8.29
CA ASP A 490 19.90 13.82 -8.36
C ASP A 490 20.49 12.86 -7.33
N TRP A 491 21.16 11.81 -7.82
CA TRP A 491 21.75 10.77 -6.98
C TRP A 491 22.92 11.28 -6.12
N LEU A 492 23.71 12.21 -6.63
CA LEU A 492 24.84 12.78 -5.89
C LEU A 492 24.33 13.64 -4.73
N GLU A 493 23.33 14.48 -4.98
CA GLU A 493 22.70 15.30 -3.94
C GLU A 493 21.96 14.44 -2.91
N TYR A 494 21.34 13.33 -3.32
CA TYR A 494 20.78 12.34 -2.40
C TYR A 494 21.85 11.79 -1.46
N LYS A 495 23.01 11.35 -1.99
CA LYS A 495 24.11 10.82 -1.18
C LYS A 495 24.68 11.84 -0.20
N LYS A 496 24.93 13.07 -0.66
CA LYS A 496 25.38 14.19 0.20
C LYS A 496 24.37 14.48 1.31
N GLY A 497 23.08 14.53 0.96
CA GLY A 497 22.01 14.77 1.92
C GLY A 497 21.98 13.70 3.02
N ARG A 498 22.11 12.42 2.66
CA ARG A 498 22.12 11.33 3.64
C ARG A 498 23.35 11.35 4.54
N ALA A 499 24.53 11.62 3.97
CA ALA A 499 25.77 11.75 4.71
C ALA A 499 25.70 12.90 5.73
N LYS A 500 25.22 14.06 5.29
CA LYS A 500 25.01 15.22 6.16
C LYS A 500 24.10 14.89 7.35
N VAL A 501 22.95 14.26 7.11
CA VAL A 501 22.04 13.83 8.18
C VAL A 501 22.73 12.90 9.19
N TYR A 502 23.58 11.97 8.72
CA TYR A 502 24.35 11.10 9.61
C TYR A 502 25.30 11.90 10.50
N PHE A 503 26.10 12.79 9.93
CA PHE A 503 27.09 13.56 10.70
C PHE A 503 26.43 14.53 11.68
N GLU A 504 25.35 15.22 11.27
CA GLU A 504 24.59 16.09 12.17
C GLU A 504 24.00 15.29 13.34
N SER A 505 23.33 14.17 13.07
CA SER A 505 22.67 13.39 14.13
C SER A 505 23.62 12.76 15.15
N ASN A 506 24.91 12.57 14.80
CA ASN A 506 25.88 11.89 15.66
C ASN A 506 26.96 12.82 16.24
N PHE A 507 27.21 13.99 15.63
CA PHE A 507 28.37 14.83 15.97
C PHE A 507 28.10 16.34 16.00
N SER A 508 26.87 16.79 15.74
CA SER A 508 26.53 18.23 15.86
C SER A 508 26.14 18.67 17.26
#